data_AF-A0A946EBT2-F1
#
_entry.id   AF-A0A946EBT2-F1
#
_cell.length_a   1.000
_cell.length_b   1.000
_cell.length_c   1.000
_cell.angle_alpha   90.00
_cell.angle_beta   90.00
_cell.angle_gamma   90.00
#
_symmetry.space_group_name_H-M   'P 1'
#
loop_
_entity.id
_entity.type
_entity.pdbx_description
1 polymer ?
#
loop_
_entity_poly.entity_id
_entity_poly.type
_entity_poly.pdbx_seq_one_letter_code
_entity_poly.pdbx_strand_id
1 'polypeptide(L)'
;MHNLRTTLKACTIMLVSTSVSPLFADTDVSHNWNSEGEAAAMRIFREKYEQLGGEWKDTSFPETQASIASVKTRFIGGNPPMALQSALGGVMRDFAEAGLLQDMTSVAEAGGWGANVSASMAAVGQHDGAWVAAPVFIDVINWLYTNNEVLAGAGIEQPNNWAEFTASLATLQAAGHIPLAIGGASWQEGILFDHVLLGVGGSALYDGLMSGDAAVFDSGQVRQALEELANLRQYTDEGKAGRSWGDTAALVSSGKSAYFFMGPWAAGAFGDLGDEGGNWSCRLTPWDATMTIVADGFQFIKVDDAGDIAAQAL
;
A
#
# COMPACT_ATOMS: atom_id res chain seq x y z
N MET A 1 -69.35 -24.33 55.28
CA MET A 1 -68.19 -24.37 56.19
C MET A 1 -66.95 -24.50 55.30
N HIS A 2 -66.37 -23.35 54.90
CA HIS A 2 -65.07 -22.83 55.40
C HIS A 2 -63.88 -23.74 55.00
N ASN A 3 -63.11 -23.35 53.97
CA ASN A 3 -61.80 -22.62 54.06
C ASN A 3 -60.63 -23.63 54.18
N LEU A 4 -59.43 -23.53 53.59
CA LEU A 4 -58.65 -22.44 53.00
C LEU A 4 -57.37 -23.05 52.37
N ARG A 5 -56.81 -22.41 51.32
CA ARG A 5 -55.38 -22.38 50.89
C ARG A 5 -54.77 -23.69 50.35
N THR A 6 -53.99 -23.71 49.27
CA THR A 6 -52.90 -22.78 48.94
C THR A 6 -52.66 -22.73 47.41
N THR A 7 -52.68 -21.53 46.85
CA THR A 7 -52.36 -21.24 45.45
C THR A 7 -50.84 -21.13 45.32
N LEU A 8 -50.19 -22.07 44.63
CA LEU A 8 -48.79 -21.92 44.19
C LEU A 8 -48.82 -21.54 42.70
N LYS A 9 -48.74 -20.24 42.41
CA LYS A 9 -48.45 -19.75 41.05
C LYS A 9 -46.96 -20.00 40.79
N ALA A 10 -46.64 -21.10 40.10
CA ALA A 10 -45.33 -21.26 39.50
C ALA A 10 -45.19 -20.24 38.36
N CYS A 11 -44.50 -19.13 38.65
CA CYS A 11 -44.05 -18.21 37.62
C CYS A 11 -42.87 -18.88 36.91
N THR A 12 -43.16 -19.66 35.86
CA THR A 12 -42.12 -20.14 34.95
C THR A 12 -41.62 -18.92 34.19
N ILE A 13 -40.53 -18.33 34.67
CA ILE A 13 -39.72 -17.41 33.90
C ILE A 13 -39.16 -18.23 32.75
N MET A 14 -39.80 -18.12 31.59
CA MET A 14 -39.28 -18.60 30.32
C MET A 14 -38.11 -17.66 30.01
N LEU A 15 -36.90 -18.04 30.43
CA LEU A 15 -35.67 -17.47 29.89
C LEU A 15 -35.69 -17.78 28.39
N VAL A 16 -36.15 -16.80 27.60
CA VAL A 16 -35.81 -16.75 26.19
C VAL A 16 -34.32 -16.48 26.18
N SER A 17 -33.52 -17.54 26.15
CA SER A 17 -32.15 -17.43 25.67
C SER A 17 -32.30 -17.01 24.21
N THR A 18 -32.16 -15.72 23.94
CA THR A 18 -31.73 -15.28 22.63
C THR A 18 -30.32 -15.85 22.48
N SER A 19 -30.24 -17.09 21.99
CA SER A 19 -29.06 -17.55 21.29
C SER A 19 -28.90 -16.59 20.13
N VAL A 20 -28.06 -15.57 20.32
CA VAL A 20 -27.36 -14.95 19.21
C VAL A 20 -26.65 -16.12 18.55
N SER A 21 -27.21 -16.64 17.46
CA SER A 21 -26.45 -17.54 16.60
C SER A 21 -25.12 -16.83 16.32
N PRO A 22 -23.96 -17.47 16.48
CA PRO A 22 -22.76 -16.92 15.90
C PRO A 22 -23.08 -16.71 14.43
N LEU A 23 -22.89 -15.49 13.96
CA LEU A 23 -23.00 -15.13 12.56
C LEU A 23 -21.83 -15.85 11.87
N PHE A 24 -21.99 -17.14 11.54
CA PHE A 24 -20.95 -17.88 10.82
C PHE A 24 -21.02 -17.45 9.36
N ALA A 25 -20.43 -16.29 9.07
CA ALA A 25 -19.94 -15.96 7.75
C ALA A 25 -18.73 -16.88 7.48
N ASP A 26 -18.88 -17.82 6.55
CA ASP A 26 -17.84 -18.82 6.26
C ASP A 26 -17.04 -18.38 5.04
N THR A 27 -16.38 -17.22 5.15
CA THR A 27 -15.42 -16.70 4.19
C THR A 27 -14.28 -15.96 4.91
N ASP A 28 -13.10 -15.90 4.30
CA ASP A 28 -11.84 -15.43 4.88
C ASP A 28 -11.41 -14.06 4.33
N VAL A 29 -10.29 -13.53 4.83
CA VAL A 29 -9.60 -12.36 4.30
C VAL A 29 -8.39 -12.81 3.48
N SER A 30 -8.34 -12.43 2.20
CA SER A 30 -7.24 -12.76 1.29
C SER A 30 -6.17 -11.66 1.33
N HIS A 31 -4.89 -11.99 1.55
CA HIS A 31 -3.83 -10.98 1.67
C HIS A 31 -2.44 -11.51 1.25
N ASN A 32 -1.48 -10.60 1.08
CA ASN A 32 -0.05 -10.95 0.90
C ASN A 32 0.88 -10.31 1.94
N TRP A 33 0.31 -9.67 2.97
CA TRP A 33 1.00 -9.17 4.15
C TRP A 33 1.58 -10.33 4.98
N ASN A 34 2.89 -10.56 4.86
CA ASN A 34 3.59 -11.73 5.43
C ASN A 34 4.83 -11.38 6.25
N SER A 35 5.38 -10.17 6.11
CA SER A 35 6.50 -9.72 6.95
C SER A 35 6.07 -9.61 8.42
N GLU A 36 7.04 -9.51 9.33
CA GLU A 36 6.74 -9.45 10.77
C GLU A 36 5.84 -8.25 11.13
N GLY A 37 6.14 -7.07 10.58
CA GLY A 37 5.35 -5.86 10.81
C GLY A 37 3.94 -5.96 10.22
N GLU A 38 3.83 -6.47 9.00
CA GLU A 38 2.54 -6.71 8.33
C GLU A 38 1.69 -7.74 9.07
N ALA A 39 2.28 -8.84 9.52
CA ALA A 39 1.60 -9.86 10.33
C ALA A 39 1.19 -9.28 11.69
N ALA A 40 1.99 -8.38 12.28
CA ALA A 40 1.60 -7.65 13.49
C ALA A 40 0.38 -6.75 13.25
N ALA A 41 0.32 -6.04 12.13
CA ALA A 41 -0.84 -5.24 11.75
C ALA A 41 -2.09 -6.12 11.54
N MET A 42 -1.97 -7.24 10.83
CA MET A 42 -3.07 -8.21 10.65
C MET A 42 -3.62 -8.74 11.97
N ARG A 43 -2.77 -8.99 12.97
CA ARG A 43 -3.22 -9.38 14.32
C ARG A 43 -4.09 -8.31 14.97
N ILE A 44 -3.78 -7.02 14.79
CA ILE A 44 -4.61 -5.94 15.34
C ILE A 44 -5.99 -5.95 14.70
N PHE A 45 -6.09 -6.13 13.38
CA PHE A 45 -7.38 -6.26 12.69
C PHE A 45 -8.18 -7.47 13.18
N ARG A 46 -7.52 -8.64 13.26
CA ARG A 46 -8.10 -9.86 13.83
C ARG A 46 -8.67 -9.62 15.23
N GLU A 47 -7.85 -9.11 16.14
CA GLU A 47 -8.25 -8.89 17.54
C GLU A 47 -9.44 -7.92 17.65
N LYS A 48 -9.46 -6.85 16.84
CA LYS A 48 -10.57 -5.90 16.83
C LYS A 48 -11.84 -6.49 16.25
N TYR A 49 -11.74 -7.25 15.17
CA TYR A 49 -12.88 -7.93 14.56
C TYR A 49 -13.48 -8.99 15.49
N GLU A 50 -12.63 -9.78 16.15
CA GLU A 50 -13.07 -10.79 17.14
C GLU A 50 -13.70 -10.14 18.39
N GLN A 51 -13.20 -8.97 18.84
CA GLN A 51 -13.82 -8.20 19.93
C GLN A 51 -15.23 -7.71 19.58
N LEU A 52 -15.52 -7.49 18.29
CA LEU A 52 -16.85 -7.12 17.79
C LEU A 52 -17.77 -8.34 17.60
N GLY A 53 -17.27 -9.54 17.86
CA GLY A 53 -18.02 -10.79 17.79
C GLY A 53 -17.91 -11.52 16.45
N GLY A 54 -17.04 -11.05 15.55
CA GLY A 54 -16.72 -11.75 14.30
C GLY A 54 -15.78 -12.95 14.52
N GLU A 55 -15.75 -13.88 13.57
CA GLU A 55 -14.76 -14.94 13.50
C GLU A 55 -13.75 -14.61 12.40
N TRP A 56 -12.48 -14.39 12.75
CA TRP A 56 -11.47 -14.06 11.75
C TRP A 56 -10.82 -15.31 11.15
N LYS A 57 -10.91 -15.43 9.84
CA LYS A 57 -10.15 -16.37 9.01
C LYS A 57 -9.43 -15.59 7.92
N ASP A 58 -8.22 -15.99 7.58
CA ASP A 58 -7.42 -15.38 6.53
C ASP A 58 -6.65 -16.44 5.74
N THR A 59 -6.47 -16.17 4.45
CA THR A 59 -5.57 -16.91 3.58
C THR A 59 -4.48 -15.96 3.09
N SER A 60 -3.24 -16.27 3.46
CA SER A 60 -2.09 -15.53 2.98
C SER A 60 -1.51 -16.13 1.71
N PHE A 61 -0.99 -15.26 0.85
CA PHE A 61 -0.33 -15.62 -0.41
C PHE A 61 1.08 -15.03 -0.44
N PRO A 62 2.05 -15.68 -1.11
CA PRO A 62 3.41 -15.17 -1.19
C PRO A 62 3.51 -13.83 -1.93
N GLU A 63 2.58 -13.55 -2.84
CA GLU A 63 2.58 -12.35 -3.70
C GLU A 63 1.15 -11.83 -3.91
N THR A 64 0.98 -10.52 -4.05
CA THR A 64 -0.34 -9.87 -4.27
C THR A 64 -1.07 -10.45 -5.47
N GLN A 65 -0.37 -10.75 -6.57
CA GLN A 65 -0.98 -11.29 -7.79
C GLN A 65 -1.58 -12.68 -7.59
N ALA A 66 -0.97 -13.51 -6.73
CA ALA A 66 -1.51 -14.83 -6.39
C ALA A 66 -2.79 -14.69 -5.55
N SER A 67 -2.82 -13.74 -4.61
CA SER A 67 -4.02 -13.39 -3.84
C SER A 67 -5.15 -12.93 -4.76
N ILE A 68 -4.90 -11.96 -5.65
CA ILE A 68 -5.87 -11.45 -6.63
C ILE A 68 -6.42 -12.58 -7.53
N ALA A 69 -5.54 -13.44 -8.05
CA ALA A 69 -5.95 -14.56 -8.91
C ALA A 69 -6.83 -15.57 -8.15
N SER A 70 -6.50 -15.83 -6.88
CA SER A 70 -7.32 -16.66 -5.99
C SER A 70 -8.70 -16.02 -5.77
N VAL A 71 -8.76 -14.73 -5.43
CA VAL A 71 -10.03 -14.00 -5.24
C VAL A 71 -10.92 -14.12 -6.48
N LYS A 72 -10.38 -13.84 -7.67
CA LYS A 72 -11.13 -13.97 -8.94
C LYS A 72 -11.66 -15.39 -9.15
N THR A 73 -10.82 -16.40 -8.92
CA THR A 73 -11.20 -17.81 -9.10
C THR A 73 -12.29 -18.22 -8.12
N ARG A 74 -12.15 -17.82 -6.86
CA ARG A 74 -13.08 -18.11 -5.78
C ARG A 74 -14.42 -17.41 -5.94
N PHE A 75 -14.40 -16.16 -6.42
CA PHE A 75 -15.62 -15.43 -6.80
C PHE A 75 -16.39 -16.17 -7.89
N ILE A 76 -15.72 -16.57 -8.97
CA ILE A 76 -16.33 -17.37 -10.06
C ILE A 76 -16.86 -18.71 -9.54
N GLY A 77 -16.15 -19.31 -8.58
CA GLY A 77 -16.56 -20.55 -7.90
C GLY A 77 -17.70 -20.41 -6.90
N GLY A 78 -18.21 -19.20 -6.66
CA GLY A 78 -19.30 -18.93 -5.72
C GLY A 78 -18.89 -18.98 -4.24
N ASN A 79 -17.60 -18.88 -3.94
CA ASN A 79 -17.08 -18.82 -2.56
C ASN A 79 -15.96 -17.77 -2.42
N PRO A 80 -16.24 -16.50 -2.74
CA PRO A 80 -15.25 -15.41 -2.62
C PRO A 80 -14.80 -15.23 -1.15
N PRO A 81 -13.62 -14.65 -0.90
CA PRO A 81 -13.28 -14.15 0.43
C PRO A 81 -14.19 -12.95 0.82
N MET A 82 -14.30 -12.63 2.11
CA MET A 82 -14.98 -11.41 2.57
C MET A 82 -14.25 -10.15 2.10
N ALA A 83 -12.93 -10.17 2.13
CA ALA A 83 -12.12 -9.02 1.75
C ALA A 83 -10.83 -9.43 1.06
N LEU A 84 -10.35 -8.55 0.20
CA LEU A 84 -9.01 -8.58 -0.35
C LEU A 84 -8.21 -7.42 0.26
N GLN A 85 -7.16 -7.76 1.01
CA GLN A 85 -6.16 -6.80 1.43
C GLN A 85 -5.10 -6.67 0.33
N SER A 86 -4.93 -5.45 -0.18
CA SER A 86 -3.83 -5.07 -1.07
C SER A 86 -3.73 -3.55 -1.19
N ALA A 87 -2.76 -3.09 -2.00
CA ALA A 87 -2.74 -1.72 -2.48
C ALA A 87 -4.04 -1.40 -3.22
N LEU A 88 -4.64 -0.28 -2.88
CA LEU A 88 -5.83 0.28 -3.50
C LEU A 88 -5.44 1.06 -4.75
N GLY A 89 -6.30 1.05 -5.77
CA GLY A 89 -6.02 1.70 -7.06
C GLY A 89 -6.59 0.91 -8.23
N GLY A 90 -5.75 0.63 -9.24
CA GLY A 90 -6.19 0.02 -10.50
C GLY A 90 -7.00 -1.26 -10.34
N VAL A 91 -6.48 -2.23 -9.58
CA VAL A 91 -7.18 -3.52 -9.36
C VAL A 91 -8.53 -3.31 -8.66
N MET A 92 -8.59 -2.41 -7.67
CA MET A 92 -9.85 -2.08 -7.00
C MET A 92 -10.84 -1.45 -7.98
N ARG A 93 -10.41 -0.54 -8.85
CA ARG A 93 -11.26 0.04 -9.89
C ARG A 93 -11.76 -1.02 -10.86
N ASP A 94 -10.88 -1.90 -11.34
CA ASP A 94 -11.27 -3.01 -12.22
C ASP A 94 -12.33 -3.92 -11.54
N PHE A 95 -12.19 -4.19 -10.25
CA PHE A 95 -13.15 -4.99 -9.48
C PHE A 95 -14.48 -4.25 -9.30
N ALA A 96 -14.43 -2.96 -9.02
CA ALA A 96 -15.61 -2.12 -8.85
C ALA A 96 -16.40 -2.00 -10.18
N GLU A 97 -15.72 -1.74 -11.29
CA GLU A 97 -16.30 -1.66 -12.65
C GLU A 97 -16.93 -3.00 -13.07
N ALA A 98 -16.32 -4.13 -12.66
CA ALA A 98 -16.85 -5.46 -12.87
C ALA A 98 -17.99 -5.83 -11.89
N GLY A 99 -18.36 -4.96 -10.96
CA GLY A 99 -19.41 -5.19 -9.96
C GLY A 99 -19.05 -6.25 -8.91
N LEU A 100 -17.75 -6.45 -8.65
CA LEU A 100 -17.21 -7.46 -7.75
C LEU A 100 -16.99 -6.95 -6.32
N LEU A 101 -17.27 -5.68 -6.04
CA LEU A 101 -17.12 -5.09 -4.71
C LEU A 101 -18.47 -4.78 -4.06
N GLN A 102 -18.52 -4.89 -2.74
CA GLN A 102 -19.66 -4.57 -1.90
C GLN A 102 -19.72 -3.05 -1.66
N ASP A 103 -20.93 -2.48 -1.70
CA ASP A 103 -21.15 -1.10 -1.26
C ASP A 103 -21.18 -1.04 0.27
N MET A 104 -20.18 -0.35 0.83
CA MET A 104 -19.97 -0.16 2.25
C MET A 104 -20.30 1.27 2.70
N THR A 105 -20.98 2.06 1.88
CA THR A 105 -21.24 3.48 2.16
C THR A 105 -21.99 3.70 3.47
N SER A 106 -22.98 2.87 3.79
CA SER A 106 -23.71 2.98 5.07
C SER A 106 -22.81 2.74 6.28
N VAL A 107 -21.89 1.77 6.19
CA VAL A 107 -20.90 1.47 7.22
C VAL A 107 -19.92 2.63 7.34
N ALA A 108 -19.42 3.14 6.21
CA ALA A 108 -18.48 4.25 6.16
C ALA A 108 -19.08 5.55 6.72
N GLU A 109 -20.34 5.85 6.44
CA GLU A 109 -21.06 6.99 7.00
C GLU A 109 -21.29 6.84 8.50
N ALA A 110 -21.75 5.67 8.96
CA ALA A 110 -21.95 5.40 10.38
C ALA A 110 -20.64 5.46 11.18
N GLY A 111 -19.53 4.98 10.60
CA GLY A 111 -18.18 5.04 11.16
C GLY A 111 -17.46 6.36 10.93
N GLY A 112 -18.06 7.31 10.20
CA GLY A 112 -17.48 8.62 9.92
C GLY A 112 -16.18 8.58 9.09
N TRP A 113 -15.99 7.59 8.21
CA TRP A 113 -14.73 7.37 7.49
C TRP A 113 -14.28 8.61 6.72
N GLY A 114 -15.17 9.23 5.96
CA GLY A 114 -14.86 10.42 5.16
C GLY A 114 -14.41 11.65 5.98
N ALA A 115 -14.76 11.71 7.27
CA ALA A 115 -14.29 12.77 8.17
C ALA A 115 -12.93 12.45 8.81
N ASN A 116 -12.53 11.17 8.82
CA ASN A 116 -11.31 10.69 9.47
C ASN A 116 -10.13 10.53 8.51
N VAL A 117 -10.36 10.63 7.20
CA VAL A 117 -9.31 10.56 6.18
C VAL A 117 -9.28 11.82 5.31
N SER A 118 -8.16 12.08 4.65
CA SER A 118 -8.09 13.18 3.67
C SER A 118 -9.00 12.89 2.47
N ALA A 119 -9.40 13.95 1.74
CA ALA A 119 -10.22 13.79 0.53
C ALA A 119 -9.57 12.85 -0.50
N SER A 120 -8.24 12.92 -0.66
CA SER A 120 -7.50 12.02 -1.53
C SER A 120 -7.59 10.56 -1.07
N MET A 121 -7.56 10.30 0.24
CA MET A 121 -7.73 8.93 0.78
C MET A 121 -9.15 8.42 0.69
N ALA A 122 -10.14 9.29 0.87
CA ALA A 122 -11.51 8.92 0.58
C ALA A 122 -11.68 8.52 -0.89
N ALA A 123 -11.11 9.29 -1.83
CA ALA A 123 -11.19 8.99 -3.25
C ALA A 123 -10.54 7.64 -3.61
N VAL A 124 -9.46 7.25 -2.93
CA VAL A 124 -8.80 5.96 -3.16
C VAL A 124 -9.63 4.76 -2.68
N GLY A 125 -10.50 4.94 -1.68
CA GLY A 125 -11.43 3.90 -1.20
C GLY A 125 -12.79 3.87 -1.89
N GLN A 126 -13.04 4.81 -2.80
CA GLN A 126 -14.34 5.00 -3.44
C GLN A 126 -14.32 4.66 -4.94
N HIS A 127 -15.47 4.23 -5.44
CA HIS A 127 -15.77 4.12 -6.86
C HIS A 127 -17.16 4.70 -7.12
N ASP A 128 -17.27 5.65 -8.06
CA ASP A 128 -18.51 6.38 -8.35
C ASP A 128 -19.23 6.95 -7.11
N GLY A 129 -18.44 7.37 -6.12
CA GLY A 129 -18.92 7.95 -4.85
C GLY A 129 -19.34 6.94 -3.78
N ALA A 130 -19.39 5.64 -4.09
CA ALA A 130 -19.64 4.59 -3.13
C ALA A 130 -18.34 4.12 -2.47
N TRP A 131 -18.36 3.88 -1.16
CA TRP A 131 -17.23 3.25 -0.46
C TRP A 131 -17.20 1.76 -0.79
N VAL A 132 -16.11 1.31 -1.40
CA VAL A 132 -15.91 -0.11 -1.78
C VAL A 132 -14.66 -0.71 -1.14
N ALA A 133 -13.85 0.13 -0.51
CA ALA A 133 -12.69 -0.27 0.25
C ALA A 133 -12.46 0.64 1.48
N ALA A 134 -11.87 0.07 2.53
CA ALA A 134 -11.37 0.80 3.68
C ALA A 134 -9.86 1.03 3.52
N PRO A 135 -9.38 2.26 3.25
CA PRO A 135 -7.96 2.58 3.31
C PRO A 135 -7.51 2.54 4.78
N VAL A 136 -6.48 1.74 5.08
CA VAL A 136 -6.01 1.54 6.46
C VAL A 136 -4.55 1.94 6.68
N PHE A 137 -3.78 2.05 5.59
CA PHE A 137 -2.37 2.40 5.64
C PHE A 137 -1.99 3.25 4.44
N ILE A 138 -0.97 4.10 4.61
CA ILE A 138 -0.45 4.98 3.56
C ILE A 138 1.07 4.85 3.55
N ASP A 139 1.59 4.40 2.43
CA ASP A 139 3.00 4.49 2.09
C ASP A 139 3.26 5.74 1.26
N VAL A 140 4.21 6.56 1.69
CA VAL A 140 4.77 7.61 0.83
C VAL A 140 5.93 6.99 0.07
N ILE A 141 5.85 6.87 -1.25
CA ILE A 141 6.79 6.08 -2.07
C ILE A 141 7.96 6.90 -2.61
N ASN A 142 7.81 8.22 -2.75
CA ASN A 142 8.78 9.09 -3.41
C ASN A 142 9.99 9.47 -2.54
N TRP A 143 10.61 8.51 -1.85
CA TRP A 143 11.85 8.72 -1.09
C TRP A 143 13.10 8.55 -1.94
N LEU A 144 14.02 9.50 -1.76
CA LEU A 144 15.43 9.34 -2.10
C LEU A 144 16.21 9.03 -0.83
N TYR A 145 16.97 7.94 -0.87
CA TYR A 145 17.99 7.59 0.11
C TYR A 145 19.37 7.97 -0.42
N THR A 146 20.21 8.51 0.46
CA THR A 146 21.55 8.99 0.12
C THR A 146 22.61 8.48 1.08
N ASN A 147 23.82 8.18 0.64
CA ASN A 147 24.97 8.01 1.52
C ASN A 147 25.71 9.35 1.74
N ASN A 148 25.73 9.83 2.98
CA ASN A 148 26.28 11.13 3.35
C ASN A 148 27.80 11.22 3.20
N GLU A 149 28.53 10.14 3.48
CA GLU A 149 30.00 10.13 3.34
C GLU A 149 30.43 10.13 1.88
N VAL A 150 29.71 9.39 1.02
CA VAL A 150 29.95 9.38 -0.43
C VAL A 150 29.74 10.79 -1.01
N LEU A 151 28.65 11.47 -0.64
CA LEU A 151 28.40 12.84 -1.08
C LEU A 151 29.47 13.81 -0.56
N ALA A 152 29.76 13.77 0.75
CA ALA A 152 30.75 14.65 1.37
C ALA A 152 32.17 14.42 0.80
N GLY A 153 32.57 13.17 0.58
CA GLY A 153 33.87 12.79 0.00
C GLY A 153 34.04 13.27 -1.44
N ALA A 154 32.93 13.41 -2.19
CA ALA A 154 32.91 13.99 -3.53
C ALA A 154 32.68 15.51 -3.54
N GLY A 155 32.57 16.16 -2.37
CA GLY A 155 32.30 17.59 -2.27
C GLY A 155 30.90 18.00 -2.72
N ILE A 156 29.94 17.09 -2.64
CA ILE A 156 28.55 17.27 -3.08
C ILE A 156 27.67 17.50 -1.84
N GLU A 157 26.89 18.59 -1.86
CA GLU A 157 25.84 18.79 -0.87
C GLU A 157 24.60 17.93 -1.20
N GLN A 158 23.73 17.75 -0.21
CA GLN A 158 22.44 17.10 -0.43
C GLN A 158 21.64 17.85 -1.51
N PRO A 159 21.19 17.19 -2.59
CA PRO A 159 20.42 17.85 -3.63
C PRO A 159 19.09 18.35 -3.06
N ASN A 160 18.61 19.48 -3.57
CA ASN A 160 17.33 20.10 -3.21
C ASN A 160 16.38 20.23 -4.41
N ASN A 161 16.73 19.65 -5.55
CA ASN A 161 15.88 19.54 -6.74
C ASN A 161 16.49 18.52 -7.72
N TRP A 162 15.73 18.19 -8.76
CA TRP A 162 16.14 17.24 -9.78
C TRP A 162 17.40 17.67 -10.56
N ALA A 163 17.58 18.97 -10.79
CA ALA A 163 18.73 19.49 -11.51
C ALA A 163 20.04 19.33 -10.71
N GLU A 164 20.00 19.59 -9.40
CA GLU A 164 21.14 19.34 -8.50
C GLU A 164 21.48 17.86 -8.41
N PHE A 165 20.47 16.99 -8.29
CA PHE A 165 20.65 15.54 -8.30
C PHE A 165 21.33 15.05 -9.59
N THR A 166 20.84 15.46 -10.76
CA THR A 166 21.39 15.01 -12.05
C THR A 166 22.78 15.56 -12.31
N ALA A 167 23.04 16.82 -11.92
CA ALA A 167 24.35 17.46 -12.06
C ALA A 167 25.45 16.78 -11.22
N SER A 168 25.09 16.08 -10.14
CA SER A 168 26.07 15.44 -9.25
C SER A 168 26.55 14.07 -9.75
N LEU A 169 25.79 13.42 -10.64
CA LEU A 169 26.02 12.02 -11.03
C LEU A 169 27.36 11.78 -11.72
N ALA A 170 27.78 12.70 -12.60
CA ALA A 170 29.07 12.60 -13.29
C ALA A 170 30.27 12.71 -12.34
N THR A 171 30.18 13.58 -11.33
CA THR A 171 31.22 13.74 -10.30
C THR A 171 31.34 12.48 -9.45
N LEU A 172 30.20 11.90 -9.04
CA LEU A 172 30.18 10.65 -8.27
C LEU A 172 30.79 9.48 -9.05
N GLN A 173 30.47 9.39 -10.34
CA GLN A 173 31.03 8.37 -11.22
C GLN A 173 32.54 8.54 -11.39
N ALA A 174 33.02 9.78 -11.57
CA ALA A 174 34.44 10.09 -11.66
C ALA A 174 35.20 9.80 -10.35
N ALA A 175 34.52 9.91 -9.20
CA ALA A 175 35.05 9.54 -7.89
C ALA A 175 35.07 8.02 -7.65
N GLY A 176 34.55 7.21 -8.58
CA GLY A 176 34.58 5.75 -8.51
C GLY A 176 33.43 5.12 -7.72
N HIS A 177 32.42 5.90 -7.35
CA HIS A 177 31.19 5.38 -6.74
C HIS A 177 30.17 5.01 -7.82
N ILE A 178 29.20 4.18 -7.45
CA ILE A 178 27.96 4.01 -8.21
C ILE A 178 27.10 5.24 -7.92
N PRO A 179 26.79 6.13 -8.87
CA PRO A 179 25.99 7.30 -8.53
C PRO A 179 24.57 6.91 -8.10
N LEU A 180 23.90 6.06 -8.88
CA LEU A 180 22.53 5.61 -8.62
C LEU A 180 22.46 4.08 -8.55
N ALA A 181 22.16 3.55 -7.35
CA ALA A 181 21.86 2.14 -7.16
C ALA A 181 20.43 1.83 -7.58
N ILE A 182 20.24 0.72 -8.29
CA ILE A 182 18.94 0.20 -8.70
C ILE A 182 18.98 -1.34 -8.76
N GLY A 183 17.87 -1.99 -8.43
CA GLY A 183 17.62 -3.38 -8.79
C GLY A 183 16.78 -3.47 -10.07
N GLY A 184 17.15 -4.34 -11.01
CA GLY A 184 16.56 -4.41 -12.35
C GLY A 184 15.21 -5.13 -12.45
N ALA A 185 14.43 -5.17 -11.37
CA ALA A 185 13.06 -5.66 -11.42
C ALA A 185 12.13 -4.56 -11.93
N SER A 186 11.13 -4.90 -12.74
CA SER A 186 10.25 -3.92 -13.40
C SER A 186 9.57 -2.95 -12.44
N TRP A 187 9.20 -3.40 -11.24
CA TRP A 187 8.57 -2.55 -10.23
C TRP A 187 9.56 -1.55 -9.59
N GLN A 188 10.84 -1.93 -9.43
CA GLN A 188 11.89 -1.03 -8.94
C GLN A 188 12.23 0.04 -9.99
N GLU A 189 12.29 -0.37 -11.27
CA GLU A 189 12.43 0.56 -12.40
C GLU A 189 11.21 1.47 -12.54
N GLY A 190 10.01 0.97 -12.23
CA GLY A 190 8.78 1.74 -12.15
C GLY A 190 8.85 2.85 -11.09
N ILE A 191 9.32 2.53 -9.88
CA ILE A 191 9.55 3.56 -8.84
C ILE A 191 10.51 4.63 -9.35
N LEU A 192 11.66 4.23 -9.93
CA LEU A 192 12.59 5.21 -10.50
C LEU A 192 11.91 6.09 -11.56
N PHE A 193 11.08 5.52 -12.42
CA PHE A 193 10.39 6.28 -13.45
C PHE A 193 9.37 7.28 -12.86
N ASP A 194 8.68 6.93 -11.79
CA ASP A 194 7.81 7.83 -11.04
C ASP A 194 8.57 9.07 -10.54
N HIS A 195 9.78 8.86 -9.99
CA HIS A 195 10.67 9.96 -9.58
C HIS A 195 11.11 10.84 -10.75
N VAL A 196 11.40 10.24 -11.91
CA VAL A 196 11.77 11.00 -13.12
C VAL A 196 10.62 11.86 -13.60
N LEU A 197 9.38 11.35 -13.59
CA LEU A 197 8.18 12.12 -13.96
C LEU A 197 8.01 13.34 -13.04
N LEU A 198 8.12 13.13 -11.72
CA LEU A 198 8.06 14.20 -10.73
C LEU A 198 9.19 15.22 -10.93
N GLY A 199 10.41 14.77 -11.21
CA GLY A 199 11.55 15.65 -11.45
C GLY A 199 11.45 16.49 -12.71
N VAL A 200 10.89 15.93 -13.79
CA VAL A 200 10.78 16.60 -15.10
C VAL A 200 9.59 17.54 -15.17
N GLY A 201 8.43 17.14 -14.65
CA GLY A 201 7.17 17.87 -14.85
C GLY A 201 6.32 18.04 -13.60
N GLY A 202 6.81 17.65 -12.43
CA GLY A 202 6.07 17.72 -11.17
C GLY A 202 4.84 16.81 -11.14
N SER A 203 3.96 17.05 -10.17
CA SER A 203 2.72 16.29 -10.01
C SER A 203 1.81 16.36 -11.23
N ALA A 204 1.77 17.48 -11.95
CA ALA A 204 0.92 17.62 -13.14
C ALA A 204 1.27 16.60 -14.24
N LEU A 205 2.57 16.38 -14.49
CA LEU A 205 3.01 15.35 -15.45
C LEU A 205 2.72 13.94 -14.93
N TYR A 206 2.98 13.70 -13.65
CA TYR A 206 2.73 12.41 -13.00
C TYR A 206 1.24 12.02 -13.06
N ASP A 207 0.37 12.89 -12.54
CA ASP A 207 -1.07 12.65 -12.44
C ASP A 207 -1.71 12.54 -13.83
N GLY A 208 -1.29 13.38 -14.78
CA GLY A 208 -1.78 13.31 -16.14
C GLY A 208 -1.37 12.03 -16.86
N LEU A 209 -0.15 11.53 -16.63
CA LEU A 209 0.25 10.22 -17.16
C LEU A 209 -0.58 9.09 -16.53
N MET A 210 -0.73 9.09 -15.20
CA MET A 210 -1.45 8.03 -14.47
C MET A 210 -2.94 7.99 -14.77
N SER A 211 -3.55 9.14 -15.08
CA SER A 211 -4.95 9.25 -15.48
C SER A 211 -5.20 8.98 -16.96
N GLY A 212 -4.14 8.83 -17.77
CA GLY A 212 -4.27 8.61 -19.21
C GLY A 212 -4.64 9.88 -19.99
N ASP A 213 -4.31 11.07 -19.48
CA ASP A 213 -4.61 12.34 -20.16
C ASP A 213 -3.82 12.47 -21.47
N ALA A 214 -4.55 12.41 -22.59
CA ALA A 214 -3.99 12.53 -23.93
C ALA A 214 -3.15 13.81 -24.13
N ALA A 215 -3.52 14.92 -23.50
CA ALA A 215 -2.77 16.18 -23.60
C ALA A 215 -1.36 16.06 -23.00
N VAL A 216 -1.20 15.25 -21.95
CA VAL A 216 0.11 14.97 -21.35
C VAL A 216 0.97 14.13 -22.27
N PHE A 217 0.42 13.13 -22.95
CA PHE A 217 1.15 12.36 -23.96
C PHE A 217 1.61 13.23 -25.15
N ASP A 218 0.78 14.19 -25.57
CA ASP A 218 1.08 15.10 -26.68
C ASP A 218 2.01 16.27 -26.29
N SER A 219 2.21 16.53 -25.00
CA SER A 219 3.00 17.66 -24.49
C SER A 219 4.51 17.58 -24.80
N GLY A 220 5.01 16.39 -25.13
CA GLY A 220 6.45 16.10 -25.24
C GLY A 220 7.15 15.88 -23.90
N GLN A 221 6.54 16.19 -22.76
CA GLN A 221 7.14 16.01 -21.44
C GLN A 221 7.31 14.52 -21.08
N VAL A 222 6.40 13.64 -21.54
CA VAL A 222 6.55 12.18 -21.37
C VAL A 222 7.79 11.67 -22.12
N ARG A 223 8.04 12.18 -23.33
CA ARG A 223 9.27 11.87 -24.08
C ARG A 223 10.50 12.36 -23.32
N GLN A 224 10.47 13.58 -22.80
CA GLN A 224 11.58 14.13 -22.00
C GLN A 224 11.87 13.25 -20.77
N ALA A 225 10.84 12.78 -20.06
CA ALA A 225 11.00 11.86 -18.94
C ALA A 225 11.62 10.51 -19.36
N LEU A 226 11.22 9.95 -20.50
CA LEU A 226 11.81 8.71 -21.03
C LEU A 226 13.27 8.90 -21.46
N GLU A 227 13.60 10.03 -22.07
CA GLU A 227 14.98 10.40 -22.43
C GLU A 227 15.85 10.57 -21.17
N GLU A 228 15.30 11.18 -20.12
CA GLU A 228 15.96 11.32 -18.84
C GLU A 228 16.21 9.98 -18.16
N LEU A 229 15.21 9.10 -18.11
CA LEU A 229 15.36 7.73 -17.60
C LEU A 229 16.44 6.96 -18.39
N ALA A 230 16.49 7.13 -19.72
CA ALA A 230 17.51 6.54 -20.55
C ALA A 230 18.92 7.08 -20.22
N ASN A 231 19.05 8.38 -19.96
CA ASN A 231 20.30 9.00 -19.54
C ASN A 231 20.78 8.48 -18.19
N LEU A 232 19.88 8.27 -17.22
CA LEU A 232 20.25 7.75 -15.89
C LEU A 232 20.91 6.37 -15.94
N ARG A 233 20.66 5.56 -16.99
CA ARG A 233 21.25 4.22 -17.13
C ARG A 233 22.78 4.24 -17.11
N GLN A 234 23.42 5.32 -17.59
CA GLN A 234 24.88 5.45 -17.59
C GLN A 234 25.49 5.64 -16.18
N TYR A 235 24.64 5.99 -15.20
CA TYR A 235 25.01 6.26 -13.81
C TYR A 235 24.59 5.14 -12.86
N THR A 236 24.25 3.98 -13.41
CA THR A 236 23.94 2.75 -12.68
C THR A 236 25.00 1.70 -12.97
N ASP A 237 25.12 0.67 -12.14
CA ASP A 237 26.11 -0.40 -12.35
C ASP A 237 25.56 -1.57 -13.18
N GLU A 238 26.46 -2.39 -13.73
CA GLU A 238 26.10 -3.56 -14.56
C GLU A 238 25.42 -4.68 -13.76
N GLY A 239 25.67 -4.77 -12.45
CA GLY A 239 25.18 -5.84 -11.58
C GLY A 239 23.74 -5.69 -11.11
N LYS A 240 22.98 -4.73 -11.67
CA LYS A 240 21.59 -4.46 -11.29
C LYS A 240 20.61 -5.56 -11.69
N ALA A 241 20.88 -6.29 -12.78
CA ALA A 241 19.95 -7.31 -13.28
C ALA A 241 19.73 -8.42 -12.24
N GLY A 242 18.47 -8.64 -11.84
CA GLY A 242 18.11 -9.63 -10.82
C GLY A 242 18.47 -9.26 -9.37
N ARG A 243 19.04 -8.08 -9.12
CA ARG A 243 19.36 -7.61 -7.76
C ARG A 243 18.06 -7.28 -6.99
N SER A 244 17.97 -7.78 -5.76
CA SER A 244 16.87 -7.44 -4.85
C SER A 244 16.97 -5.98 -4.39
N TRP A 245 15.85 -5.40 -3.96
CA TRP A 245 15.85 -4.05 -3.40
C TRP A 245 16.70 -3.97 -2.10
N GLY A 246 16.72 -5.04 -1.29
CA GLY A 246 17.52 -5.12 -0.07
C GLY A 246 19.03 -5.14 -0.35
N ASP A 247 19.47 -5.93 -1.33
CA ASP A 247 20.87 -5.92 -1.79
C ASP A 247 21.24 -4.55 -2.39
N THR A 248 20.29 -3.86 -3.00
CA THR A 248 20.47 -2.51 -3.54
C THR A 248 20.65 -1.49 -2.41
N ALA A 249 19.85 -1.56 -1.34
CA ALA A 249 20.01 -0.74 -0.14
C ALA A 249 21.39 -0.94 0.51
N ALA A 250 21.90 -2.18 0.54
CA ALA A 250 23.22 -2.49 1.06
C ALA A 250 24.36 -1.79 0.30
N LEU A 251 24.20 -1.45 -0.98
CA LEU A 251 25.19 -0.65 -1.71
C LEU A 251 25.28 0.78 -1.19
N VAL A 252 24.14 1.38 -0.85
CA VAL A 252 24.10 2.72 -0.24
C VAL A 252 24.64 2.67 1.18
N SER A 253 24.22 1.70 1.99
CA SER A 253 24.69 1.57 3.38
C SER A 253 26.21 1.37 3.44
N SER A 254 26.76 0.53 2.57
CA SER A 254 28.21 0.26 2.53
C SER A 254 29.07 1.35 1.85
N GLY A 255 28.47 2.46 1.41
CA GLY A 255 29.20 3.55 0.73
C GLY A 255 29.66 3.23 -0.70
N LYS A 256 29.18 2.14 -1.30
CA LYS A 256 29.43 1.81 -2.71
C LYS A 256 28.60 2.67 -3.65
N SER A 257 27.40 3.06 -3.23
CA SER A 257 26.49 3.90 -3.99
C SER A 257 26.13 5.20 -3.26
N ALA A 258 25.89 6.27 -4.01
CA ALA A 258 25.48 7.55 -3.47
C ALA A 258 23.97 7.65 -3.28
N TYR A 259 23.18 7.23 -4.26
CA TYR A 259 21.73 7.43 -4.31
C TYR A 259 20.96 6.11 -4.47
N PHE A 260 19.76 6.06 -3.93
CA PHE A 260 18.78 4.99 -4.13
C PHE A 260 17.36 5.52 -3.98
N PHE A 261 16.57 5.43 -5.06
CA PHE A 261 15.15 5.75 -5.05
C PHE A 261 14.35 4.50 -4.70
N MET A 262 13.58 4.55 -3.62
CA MET A 262 12.81 3.40 -3.13
C MET A 262 11.71 3.86 -2.18
N GLY A 263 10.73 3.01 -1.90
CA GLY A 263 9.72 3.28 -0.89
C GLY A 263 10.25 3.23 0.56
N PRO A 264 9.39 3.55 1.54
CA PRO A 264 9.76 3.82 2.92
C PRO A 264 10.34 2.58 3.63
N TRP A 265 10.01 1.38 3.15
CA TRP A 265 10.55 0.11 3.65
C TRP A 265 12.08 0.02 3.58
N ALA A 266 12.73 0.75 2.67
CA ALA A 266 14.19 0.79 2.61
C ALA A 266 14.81 1.37 3.88
N ALA A 267 14.13 2.27 4.60
CA ALA A 267 14.58 2.78 5.90
C ALA A 267 14.75 1.66 6.93
N GLY A 268 13.81 0.70 6.96
CA GLY A 268 13.89 -0.47 7.84
C GLY A 268 15.07 -1.38 7.49
N ALA A 269 15.34 -1.58 6.20
CA ALA A 269 16.47 -2.41 5.76
C ALA A 269 17.84 -1.81 6.15
N PHE A 270 17.99 -0.49 6.20
CA PHE A 270 19.20 0.11 6.77
C PHE A 270 19.36 -0.25 8.26
N GLY A 271 18.26 -0.37 9.00
CA GLY A 271 18.28 -0.87 10.37
C GLY A 271 18.68 -2.34 10.47
N ASP A 272 18.13 -3.21 9.63
CA ASP A 272 18.49 -4.64 9.57
C ASP A 272 19.97 -4.87 9.22
N LEU A 273 20.57 -3.94 8.47
CA LEU A 273 22.00 -3.92 8.14
C LEU A 273 22.88 -3.42 9.30
N GLY A 274 22.29 -3.03 10.44
CA GLY A 274 22.98 -2.47 11.59
C GLY A 274 23.42 -1.01 11.43
N ASP A 275 22.82 -0.28 10.48
CA ASP A 275 23.15 1.09 10.09
C ASP A 275 22.08 2.09 10.59
N GLU A 276 21.43 1.79 11.72
CA GLU A 276 20.48 2.70 12.38
C GLU A 276 21.17 4.00 12.81
N GLY A 277 20.70 5.13 12.29
CA GLY A 277 21.37 6.43 12.51
C GLY A 277 22.74 6.53 11.83
N GLY A 278 23.01 5.65 10.86
CA GLY A 278 24.23 5.58 10.08
C GLY A 278 24.46 6.74 9.12
N ASN A 279 25.42 6.58 8.22
CA ASN A 279 25.84 7.61 7.26
C ASN A 279 24.90 7.73 6.06
N TRP A 280 23.60 7.69 6.29
CA TRP A 280 22.59 7.87 5.27
C TRP A 280 21.56 8.92 5.66
N SER A 281 20.80 9.37 4.68
CA SER A 281 19.69 10.30 4.87
C SER A 281 18.60 9.97 3.87
N CYS A 282 17.36 10.35 4.19
CA CYS A 282 16.23 10.21 3.29
C CYS A 282 15.48 11.53 3.16
N ARG A 283 14.99 11.83 1.96
CA ARG A 283 14.16 12.99 1.65
C ARG A 283 13.13 12.64 0.60
N LEU A 284 11.99 13.32 0.64
CA LEU A 284 11.02 13.25 -0.43
C LEU A 284 11.52 13.97 -1.67
N THR A 285 11.17 13.42 -2.83
CA THR A 285 11.42 14.03 -4.14
C THR A 285 10.09 14.42 -4.78
N PRO A 286 10.00 15.52 -5.53
CA PRO A 286 11.08 16.32 -6.11
C PRO A 286 11.54 17.47 -5.19
N TRP A 287 11.69 17.21 -3.88
CA TRP A 287 12.22 18.14 -2.88
C TRP A 287 11.30 19.33 -2.61
N ASP A 288 10.01 19.12 -2.85
CA ASP A 288 8.92 20.00 -2.46
C ASP A 288 7.97 19.26 -1.49
N ALA A 289 6.73 19.74 -1.36
CA ALA A 289 5.72 19.12 -0.50
C ALA A 289 4.95 17.97 -1.18
N THR A 290 5.32 17.57 -2.40
CA THR A 290 4.65 16.52 -3.16
C THR A 290 4.90 15.16 -2.52
N MET A 291 3.84 14.37 -2.38
CA MET A 291 3.88 12.98 -1.89
C MET A 291 3.18 12.09 -2.91
N THR A 292 3.88 11.07 -3.41
CA THR A 292 3.22 9.96 -4.11
C THR A 292 2.87 8.92 -3.07
N ILE A 293 1.58 8.65 -2.94
CA ILE A 293 1.07 7.78 -1.90
C ILE A 293 0.49 6.50 -2.50
N VAL A 294 0.81 5.38 -1.88
CA VAL A 294 0.12 4.11 -2.08
C VAL A 294 -0.68 3.86 -0.81
N ALA A 295 -1.99 3.69 -0.95
CA ALA A 295 -2.82 3.31 0.17
C ALA A 295 -3.04 1.80 0.14
N ASP A 296 -2.76 1.11 1.23
CA ASP A 296 -3.22 -0.25 1.43
C ASP A 296 -4.57 -0.24 2.14
N GLY A 297 -5.41 -1.20 1.80
CA GLY A 297 -6.75 -1.28 2.35
C GLY A 297 -7.39 -2.64 2.18
N PHE A 298 -8.56 -2.78 2.78
CA PHE A 298 -9.44 -3.92 2.58
C PHE A 298 -10.48 -3.53 1.53
N GLN A 299 -10.46 -4.23 0.39
CA GLN A 299 -11.50 -4.19 -0.63
C GLN A 299 -12.56 -5.20 -0.25
N PHE A 300 -13.82 -4.76 -0.07
CA PHE A 300 -14.89 -5.64 0.36
C PHE A 300 -15.45 -6.36 -0.86
N ILE A 301 -15.22 -7.67 -0.95
CA ILE A 301 -15.62 -8.45 -2.12
C ILE A 301 -17.12 -8.71 -2.04
N LYS A 302 -17.83 -8.55 -3.15
CA LYS A 302 -19.27 -8.77 -3.18
C LYS A 302 -19.61 -10.20 -2.77
N VAL A 303 -20.53 -10.33 -1.83
CA VAL A 303 -21.06 -11.58 -1.29
C VAL A 303 -22.59 -11.53 -1.33
N ASP A 304 -23.23 -12.69 -1.45
CA ASP A 304 -24.70 -12.78 -1.56
C ASP A 304 -25.36 -13.24 -0.24
N ASP A 305 -24.62 -13.89 0.66
CA ASP A 305 -25.16 -14.36 1.94
C ASP A 305 -25.33 -13.21 2.94
N ALA A 306 -26.48 -13.17 3.62
CA ALA A 306 -26.80 -12.11 4.56
C ALA A 306 -25.89 -12.11 5.80
N GLY A 307 -25.38 -13.28 6.20
CA GLY A 307 -24.39 -13.43 7.25
C GLY A 307 -23.04 -12.85 6.83
N ASP A 308 -22.57 -13.17 5.62
CA ASP A 308 -21.32 -12.62 5.07
C ASP A 308 -21.39 -11.09 4.90
N ILE A 309 -22.51 -10.54 4.42
CA ILE A 309 -22.71 -9.08 4.30
C ILE A 309 -22.64 -8.40 5.69
N ALA A 310 -23.30 -8.99 6.69
CA ALA A 310 -23.29 -8.44 8.03
C ALA A 310 -21.92 -8.62 8.73
N ALA A 311 -21.17 -9.66 8.38
CA ALA A 311 -19.80 -9.86 8.84
C ALA A 311 -18.84 -8.80 8.25
N GLN A 312 -18.97 -8.45 6.97
CA GLN A 312 -18.21 -7.35 6.37
C GLN A 312 -18.48 -5.98 7.03
N ALA A 313 -19.65 -5.80 7.65
CA ALA A 313 -20.06 -4.55 8.27
C ALA A 313 -19.60 -4.38 9.74
N LEU A 314 -18.96 -5.39 10.34
CA LEU A 314 -18.36 -5.32 11.68
C LEU A 314 -17.06 -4.51 11.67
#